data_AF-A0A1Q6U5G5-F1
#
_entry.id   AF-A0A1Q6U5G5-F1
#
_cell.length_a   1.000
_cell.length_b   1.000
_cell.length_c   1.000
_cell.angle_alpha   90.00
_cell.angle_beta   90.00
_cell.angle_gamma   90.00
#
_symmetry.space_group_name_H-M   'P 1'
#
loop_
_entity.id
_entity.type
_entity.pdbx_description
1 polymer ?
#
loop_
_entity_poly.entity_id
_entity_poly.type
_entity_poly.pdbx_seq_one_letter_code
_entity_poly.pdbx_strand_id
1 'polypeptide(L)'
;MNKIIKKIMALIVCMTMMLSLIPVNIYASDYEDYAGEIKELHYEYKYYDFGYEDLEDGTVKITSCQGPCYSDEHPYNGTEIIKIEFPREIEGKKVTILGDGSFPLWDYSVVNNVAAVTIPKGVRKINNFAFQGFSEIKKITIPNTVTEIGKSSFEGCSLLKKVTIPSSVKKIKENAFAWNFNLKKVIVPSSVKSIGKGAFDACINIKLYGNKKSAIEKYAKKYKIPFAVIKKA
;
A
#
# COMPACT_ATOMS: atom_id res chain seq x y z
N MET A 1 46.24 12.23 -22.91
CA MET A 1 46.43 11.78 -21.51
C MET A 1 45.71 10.44 -21.33
N ASN A 2 46.45 9.37 -21.06
CA ASN A 2 45.99 7.98 -21.21
C ASN A 2 44.83 7.63 -20.25
N LYS A 3 43.80 6.91 -20.73
CA LYS A 3 42.58 6.53 -19.98
C LYS A 3 42.89 5.79 -18.67
N ILE A 4 44.04 5.14 -18.59
CA ILE A 4 44.50 4.43 -17.39
C ILE A 4 44.94 5.42 -16.29
N ILE A 5 45.59 6.54 -16.64
CA ILE A 5 45.99 7.58 -15.67
C ILE A 5 44.75 8.29 -15.09
N LYS A 6 43.70 8.52 -15.90
CA LYS A 6 42.40 9.05 -15.42
C LYS A 6 41.70 8.10 -14.45
N LYS A 7 41.78 6.77 -14.67
CA LYS A 7 41.18 5.77 -13.77
C LYS A 7 41.96 5.64 -12.45
N ILE A 8 43.28 5.73 -12.48
CA ILE A 8 44.12 5.70 -11.26
C ILE A 8 43.91 6.98 -10.42
N MET A 9 43.83 8.15 -11.05
CA MET A 9 43.52 9.41 -10.35
C MET A 9 42.11 9.42 -9.73
N ALA A 10 41.11 8.86 -10.42
CA ALA A 10 39.74 8.77 -9.88
C ALA A 10 39.64 7.81 -8.67
N LEU A 11 40.40 6.71 -8.67
CA LEU A 11 40.47 5.80 -7.51
C LEU A 11 41.22 6.44 -6.33
N ILE A 12 42.26 7.25 -6.59
CA ILE A 12 42.98 8.00 -5.53
C ILE A 12 42.07 9.06 -4.90
N VAL A 13 41.29 9.81 -5.69
CA VAL A 13 40.31 10.79 -5.19
C VAL A 13 39.20 10.09 -4.38
N CYS A 14 38.78 8.89 -4.78
CA CYS A 14 37.75 8.12 -4.07
C CYS A 14 38.26 7.49 -2.77
N MET A 15 39.55 7.12 -2.67
CA MET A 15 40.16 6.66 -1.42
C MET A 15 40.50 7.80 -0.44
N THR A 16 40.75 9.03 -0.90
CA THR A 16 41.07 10.15 0.01
C THR A 16 39.84 10.83 0.61
N MET A 17 38.64 10.63 0.06
CA MET A 17 37.40 11.17 0.66
C MET A 17 36.87 10.35 1.85
N MET A 18 37.60 9.31 2.29
CA MET A 18 37.31 8.56 3.51
C MET A 18 37.86 9.20 4.80
N LEU A 19 38.43 10.41 4.76
CA LEU A 19 38.99 11.07 5.95
C LEU A 19 38.65 12.57 6.04
N SER A 20 38.13 12.92 7.22
CA SER A 20 38.16 14.24 7.88
C SER A 20 37.33 15.42 7.31
N LEU A 21 36.23 15.72 8.03
CA LEU A 21 35.83 17.04 8.54
C LEU A 21 36.56 18.25 7.94
N ILE A 22 35.85 19.10 7.18
CA ILE A 22 35.95 20.58 7.16
C ILE A 22 34.70 21.12 6.40
N PRO A 23 33.97 22.12 6.91
CA PRO A 23 32.91 22.78 6.18
C PRO A 23 33.48 23.96 5.39
N VAL A 24 33.43 23.93 4.05
CA VAL A 24 33.81 25.11 3.24
C VAL A 24 32.83 25.30 2.09
N ASN A 25 32.03 26.34 2.26
CA ASN A 25 31.30 27.08 1.24
C ASN A 25 32.31 27.87 0.38
N ILE A 26 32.69 27.35 -0.80
CA ILE A 26 33.32 28.12 -1.88
C ILE A 26 32.82 27.57 -3.23
N TYR A 27 32.54 28.48 -4.16
CA TYR A 27 32.16 28.33 -5.57
C TYR A 27 30.65 28.37 -5.91
N ALA A 28 29.95 29.37 -5.35
CA ALA A 28 28.87 30.03 -6.07
C ALA A 28 29.44 31.29 -6.76
N SER A 29 29.99 31.16 -7.97
CA SER A 29 30.25 32.32 -8.83
C SER A 29 30.33 32.07 -10.34
N ASP A 30 30.36 30.82 -10.82
CA ASP A 30 30.68 30.57 -12.25
C ASP A 30 29.59 29.79 -13.03
N TYR A 31 28.33 29.82 -12.60
CA TYR A 31 27.22 29.14 -13.29
C TYR A 31 25.97 30.04 -13.49
N GLU A 32 26.15 31.32 -13.81
CA GLU A 32 25.02 32.22 -14.13
C GLU A 32 24.59 32.24 -15.61
N ASP A 33 25.08 31.35 -16.48
CA ASP A 33 24.80 31.45 -17.93
C ASP A 33 24.26 30.16 -18.58
N TYR A 34 23.36 29.46 -17.87
CA TYR A 34 22.50 28.41 -18.45
C TYR A 34 21.05 28.52 -17.95
N ALA A 35 20.53 29.75 -17.82
CA ALA A 35 19.10 30.01 -17.64
C ALA A 35 18.30 29.84 -18.96
N GLY A 36 18.62 28.80 -19.74
CA GLY A 36 17.86 28.39 -20.91
C GLY A 36 16.96 27.22 -20.53
N GLU A 37 15.64 27.44 -20.56
CA GLU A 37 14.57 26.46 -20.39
C GLU A 37 14.94 25.23 -19.53
N ILE A 38 14.92 25.38 -18.20
CA ILE A 38 14.67 24.20 -17.36
C ILE A 38 13.22 23.81 -17.63
N LYS A 39 13.00 23.00 -18.66
CA LYS A 39 11.83 22.13 -18.68
C LYS A 39 11.93 21.31 -17.41
N GLU A 40 11.00 21.52 -16.48
CA GLU A 40 10.76 20.60 -15.38
C GLU A 40 10.61 19.20 -15.97
N LEU A 41 11.71 18.46 -16.01
CA LEU A 41 11.68 17.03 -16.28
C LEU A 41 11.07 16.40 -15.03
N HIS A 42 9.74 16.36 -15.01
CA HIS A 42 8.97 15.48 -14.14
C HIS A 42 9.36 14.03 -14.49
N TYR A 43 10.45 13.54 -13.92
CA TYR A 43 10.80 12.13 -14.00
C TYR A 43 9.81 11.35 -13.13
N GLU A 44 8.80 10.76 -13.76
CA GLU A 44 7.89 9.79 -13.15
C GLU A 44 8.67 8.49 -12.85
N TYR A 45 9.45 8.45 -11.77
CA TYR A 45 10.04 7.19 -11.28
C TYR A 45 8.95 6.35 -10.59
N LYS A 46 8.13 5.66 -11.39
CA LYS A 46 7.05 4.75 -10.96
C LYS A 46 7.47 3.29 -11.05
N TYR A 47 8.53 2.87 -10.36
CA TYR A 47 8.81 1.44 -10.23
C TYR A 47 8.93 1.07 -8.75
N TYR A 48 7.80 0.65 -8.19
CA TYR A 48 7.82 -0.21 -7.02
C TYR A 48 8.43 -1.55 -7.43
N ASP A 49 9.38 -2.04 -6.66
CA ASP A 49 9.89 -3.40 -6.85
C ASP A 49 8.99 -4.37 -6.09
N PHE A 50 8.35 -5.28 -6.83
CA PHE A 50 7.43 -6.26 -6.28
C PHE A 50 8.11 -7.62 -6.21
N GLY A 51 8.50 -8.04 -5.01
CA GLY A 51 8.85 -9.43 -4.78
C GLY A 51 7.62 -10.32 -4.95
N TYR A 52 7.81 -11.50 -5.54
CA TYR A 52 6.73 -12.42 -5.84
C TYR A 52 7.16 -13.89 -5.74
N GLU A 53 6.16 -14.76 -5.57
CA GLU A 53 6.28 -16.21 -5.59
C GLU A 53 5.37 -16.76 -6.69
N ASP A 54 5.89 -17.74 -7.43
CA ASP A 54 5.08 -18.56 -8.34
C ASP A 54 4.15 -19.49 -7.56
N LEU A 55 2.92 -19.62 -8.05
CA LEU A 55 1.92 -20.53 -7.53
C LEU A 55 1.77 -21.73 -8.48
N GLU A 56 1.39 -22.88 -7.93
CA GLU A 56 1.17 -24.13 -8.66
C GLU A 56 0.14 -24.00 -9.79
N ASP A 57 -0.79 -23.04 -9.70
CA ASP A 57 -1.82 -22.77 -10.71
C ASP A 57 -1.32 -21.88 -11.88
N GLY A 58 -0.02 -21.60 -11.95
CA GLY A 58 0.60 -20.78 -12.99
C GLY A 58 0.40 -19.27 -12.80
N THR A 59 -0.03 -18.84 -11.61
CA THR A 59 -0.22 -17.43 -11.25
C THR A 59 0.79 -16.98 -10.20
N VAL A 60 0.84 -15.69 -9.87
CA VAL A 60 1.79 -15.16 -8.89
C VAL A 60 1.11 -14.59 -7.65
N LYS A 61 1.80 -14.76 -6.52
CA LYS A 61 1.53 -14.09 -5.25
C LYS A 61 2.58 -13.01 -5.04
N ILE A 62 2.15 -11.77 -4.84
CA ILE A 62 3.06 -10.70 -4.41
C ILE A 62 3.42 -10.95 -2.94
N THR A 63 4.70 -10.97 -2.63
CA THR A 63 5.23 -11.23 -1.28
C THR A 63 5.85 -10.01 -0.65
N SER A 64 6.31 -9.05 -1.44
CA SER A 64 6.80 -7.76 -0.97
C SER A 64 6.51 -6.66 -2.00
N CYS A 65 6.47 -5.42 -1.54
CA CYS A 65 6.51 -4.24 -2.36
C CYS A 65 7.48 -3.28 -1.69
N GLN A 66 8.62 -3.08 -2.33
CA GLN A 66 9.55 -2.03 -1.94
C GLN A 66 9.11 -0.75 -2.64
N GLY A 67 9.09 0.35 -1.88
CA GLY A 67 8.76 1.69 -2.38
C GLY A 67 9.64 2.07 -3.58
N PRO A 68 9.36 3.20 -4.27
CA PRO A 68 10.28 3.66 -5.29
C PRO A 68 11.68 3.69 -4.67
N CYS A 69 12.65 3.08 -5.35
CA CYS A 69 14.05 3.12 -4.93
C CYS A 69 14.48 4.58 -4.97
N TYR A 70 14.29 5.30 -3.86
CA TYR A 70 14.82 6.63 -3.67
C TYR A 70 16.33 6.46 -3.68
N SER A 71 16.96 6.78 -4.82
CA SER A 71 18.41 6.85 -4.92
C SER A 71 18.91 7.96 -3.99
N ASP A 72 20.21 7.96 -3.68
CA ASP A 72 20.86 9.05 -2.95
C ASP A 72 20.61 10.44 -3.61
N GLU A 73 20.15 10.46 -4.86
CA GLU A 73 19.82 11.66 -5.63
C GLU A 73 18.40 12.19 -5.37
N HIS A 74 17.46 11.40 -4.82
CA HIS A 74 16.08 11.81 -4.53
C HIS A 74 15.57 11.24 -3.19
N PRO A 75 16.10 11.69 -2.04
CA PRO A 75 15.66 11.19 -0.74
C PRO A 75 14.16 11.49 -0.51
N TYR A 76 13.43 10.52 0.03
CA TYR A 76 12.05 10.72 0.44
C TYR A 76 11.94 11.87 1.44
N ASN A 77 11.29 12.97 1.05
CA ASN A 77 11.21 14.18 1.87
C ASN A 77 10.08 14.13 2.94
N GLY A 78 9.35 13.02 3.06
CA GLY A 78 8.29 12.86 4.05
C GLY A 78 6.94 13.48 3.70
N THR A 79 6.80 14.14 2.54
CA THR A 79 5.60 14.94 2.20
C THR A 79 4.85 14.48 0.96
N GLU A 80 5.44 13.62 0.14
CA GLU A 80 4.81 13.17 -1.10
C GLU A 80 3.74 12.10 -0.82
N ILE A 81 2.56 12.31 -1.42
CA ILE A 81 1.48 11.34 -1.42
C ILE A 81 1.85 10.18 -2.35
N ILE A 82 2.00 9.00 -1.76
CA ILE A 82 2.37 7.77 -2.46
C ILE A 82 1.10 7.09 -2.97
N LYS A 83 1.08 6.75 -4.27
CA LYS A 83 0.04 5.93 -4.90
C LYS A 83 0.65 4.62 -5.37
N ILE A 84 0.14 3.49 -4.86
CA ILE A 84 0.62 2.16 -5.26
C ILE A 84 -0.34 1.56 -6.28
N GLU A 85 0.18 1.27 -7.46
CA GLU A 85 -0.51 0.54 -8.52
C GLU A 85 0.11 -0.83 -8.66
N PHE A 86 -0.59 -1.84 -8.14
CA PHE A 86 -0.12 -3.21 -8.22
C PHE A 86 -0.17 -3.73 -9.66
N PRO A 87 0.86 -4.46 -10.10
CA PRO A 87 0.87 -5.04 -11.43
C PRO A 87 -0.26 -6.06 -11.57
N ARG A 88 -0.85 -6.13 -12.76
CA ARG A 88 -1.80 -7.21 -13.09
C ARG A 88 -1.09 -8.51 -13.42
N GLU A 89 0.13 -8.41 -13.94
CA GLU A 89 0.97 -9.52 -14.35
C GLU A 89 2.43 -9.24 -13.99
N ILE A 90 3.17 -10.29 -13.62
CA ILE A 90 4.62 -10.26 -13.44
C ILE A 90 5.17 -11.37 -14.31
N GLU A 91 6.12 -11.05 -15.19
CA GLU A 91 6.71 -12.00 -16.15
C GLU A 91 5.66 -12.80 -16.96
N GLY A 92 4.58 -12.12 -17.38
CA GLY A 92 3.47 -12.73 -18.14
C GLY A 92 2.51 -13.61 -17.33
N LYS A 93 2.74 -13.76 -16.02
CA LYS A 93 1.87 -14.52 -15.11
C LYS A 93 0.94 -13.59 -14.35
N LYS A 94 -0.34 -13.95 -14.21
CA LYS A 94 -1.37 -13.13 -13.54
C LYS A 94 -1.11 -13.01 -12.04
N VAL A 95 -1.25 -11.82 -11.49
CA VAL A 95 -1.24 -11.58 -10.04
C VAL A 95 -2.60 -11.94 -9.46
N THR A 96 -2.65 -12.95 -8.59
CA THR A 96 -3.90 -13.45 -8.01
C THR A 96 -3.97 -13.38 -6.49
N ILE A 97 -2.83 -13.25 -5.81
CA ILE A 97 -2.78 -13.14 -4.34
C ILE A 97 -1.90 -11.95 -3.96
N LEU A 98 -2.41 -11.11 -3.05
CA LEU A 98 -1.57 -10.18 -2.29
C LEU A 98 -1.22 -10.88 -0.99
N GLY A 99 0.07 -11.13 -0.74
CA GLY A 99 0.61 -11.99 0.31
C GLY A 99 0.50 -11.45 1.73
N ASP A 100 0.95 -12.27 2.69
CA ASP A 100 0.88 -11.92 4.11
C ASP A 100 1.89 -10.82 4.43
N GLY A 101 1.42 -9.73 5.01
CA GLY A 101 2.28 -8.62 5.42
C GLY A 101 3.19 -8.15 4.30
N SER A 102 2.80 -8.28 3.02
CA SER A 102 3.64 -7.99 1.84
C SER A 102 4.06 -6.53 1.69
N PHE A 103 3.79 -5.75 2.72
CA PHE A 103 4.07 -4.33 2.79
C PHE A 103 4.64 -4.00 4.17
N PRO A 104 5.67 -4.72 4.67
CA PRO A 104 6.44 -4.16 5.74
C PRO A 104 7.30 -3.09 5.04
N LEU A 105 6.75 -1.88 4.89
CA LEU A 105 7.65 -0.75 4.78
C LEU A 105 8.33 -0.75 6.16
N TRP A 106 9.50 -1.38 6.18
CA TRP A 106 10.43 -1.50 7.31
C TRP A 106 10.69 -0.13 7.94
N ASP A 107 10.40 0.93 7.18
CA ASP A 107 10.19 2.28 7.63
C ASP A 107 8.68 2.63 7.75
N TYR A 108 8.22 2.73 9.00
CA TYR A 108 6.87 3.21 9.34
C TYR A 108 6.59 4.64 8.81
N SER A 109 7.61 5.43 8.48
CA SER A 109 7.43 6.77 7.89
C SER A 109 6.83 6.73 6.49
N VAL A 110 7.02 5.63 5.74
CA VAL A 110 6.57 5.51 4.35
C VAL A 110 5.13 4.99 4.26
N VAL A 111 4.69 4.07 5.16
CA VAL A 111 3.25 3.65 5.22
C VAL A 111 2.33 4.83 5.53
N ASN A 112 2.83 5.81 6.28
CA ASN A 112 2.11 7.00 6.68
C ASN A 112 1.89 8.00 5.54
N ASN A 113 2.29 7.67 4.31
CA ASN A 113 2.11 8.56 3.16
C ASN A 113 1.46 7.89 1.95
N VAL A 114 1.10 6.60 2.05
CA VAL A 114 0.34 5.90 1.00
C VAL A 114 -1.14 6.29 1.06
N ALA A 115 -1.56 7.25 0.23
CA ALA A 115 -2.95 7.72 0.24
C ALA A 115 -3.88 6.95 -0.71
N ALA A 116 -3.34 6.19 -1.66
CA ALA A 116 -4.14 5.39 -2.59
C ALA A 116 -3.47 4.07 -2.96
N VAL A 117 -4.30 3.02 -3.01
CA VAL A 117 -3.93 1.68 -3.45
C VAL A 117 -4.92 1.19 -4.49
N THR A 118 -4.40 0.74 -5.63
CA THR A 118 -5.20 0.08 -6.67
C THR A 118 -4.93 -1.42 -6.65
N ILE A 119 -5.88 -2.20 -6.12
CA ILE A 119 -5.82 -3.67 -6.17
C ILE A 119 -6.15 -4.13 -7.61
N PRO A 120 -5.31 -4.96 -8.26
CA PRO A 120 -5.50 -5.34 -9.64
C PRO A 120 -6.70 -6.27 -9.81
N LYS A 121 -7.39 -6.14 -10.95
CA LYS A 121 -8.43 -7.08 -11.38
C LYS A 121 -7.76 -8.45 -11.59
N GLY A 122 -8.27 -9.50 -10.94
CA GLY A 122 -7.66 -10.84 -10.96
C GLY A 122 -7.23 -11.32 -9.58
N VAL A 123 -6.99 -10.40 -8.64
CA VAL A 123 -6.72 -10.78 -7.23
C VAL A 123 -7.95 -11.46 -6.65
N ARG A 124 -7.78 -12.73 -6.25
CA ARG A 124 -8.81 -13.56 -5.63
C ARG A 124 -8.73 -13.58 -4.10
N LYS A 125 -7.59 -13.21 -3.53
CA LYS A 125 -7.35 -13.25 -2.09
C LYS A 125 -6.45 -12.09 -1.64
N ILE A 126 -6.88 -11.43 -0.56
CA ILE A 126 -6.07 -10.48 0.20
C ILE A 126 -5.65 -11.22 1.46
N ASN A 127 -4.36 -11.54 1.62
CA ASN A 127 -3.86 -12.29 2.76
C ASN A 127 -3.77 -11.41 4.03
N ASN A 128 -3.25 -11.99 5.11
CA ASN A 128 -3.21 -11.33 6.41
C ASN A 128 -2.28 -10.11 6.36
N PHE A 129 -2.61 -9.05 7.09
CA PHE A 129 -1.77 -7.85 7.22
C PHE A 129 -1.44 -7.10 5.90
N ALA A 130 -2.09 -7.45 4.79
CA ALA A 130 -1.74 -6.95 3.45
C ALA A 130 -1.87 -5.42 3.25
N PHE A 131 -2.52 -4.66 4.13
CA PHE A 131 -2.54 -3.20 4.10
C PHE A 131 -2.58 -2.64 5.52
N GLN A 132 -2.04 -3.39 6.48
CA GLN A 132 -2.05 -3.00 7.88
C GLN A 132 -1.26 -1.69 8.06
N GLY A 133 -1.84 -0.72 8.77
CA GLY A 133 -1.17 0.53 9.13
C GLY A 133 -1.10 1.58 8.01
N PHE A 134 -1.73 1.35 6.85
CA PHE A 134 -1.79 2.34 5.78
C PHE A 134 -2.75 3.48 6.16
N SER A 135 -2.29 4.36 7.05
CA SER A 135 -3.08 5.35 7.78
C SER A 135 -3.69 6.41 6.86
N GLU A 136 -3.02 6.73 5.75
CA GLU A 136 -3.45 7.77 4.80
C GLU A 136 -4.48 7.31 3.75
N ILE A 137 -4.77 6.00 3.64
CA ILE A 137 -5.77 5.52 2.67
C ILE A 137 -7.17 6.03 3.05
N LYS A 138 -7.71 6.91 2.20
CA LYS A 138 -9.08 7.45 2.36
C LYS A 138 -10.16 6.58 1.73
N LYS A 139 -9.79 5.80 0.71
CA LYS A 139 -10.68 4.93 -0.07
C LYS A 139 -9.94 3.70 -0.55
N ILE A 140 -10.58 2.54 -0.40
CA ILE A 140 -10.15 1.28 -1.01
C ILE A 140 -11.23 0.77 -1.96
N THR A 141 -10.80 0.25 -3.12
CA THR A 141 -11.67 -0.48 -4.04
C THR A 141 -11.26 -1.94 -4.03
N ILE A 142 -12.12 -2.81 -3.49
CA ILE A 142 -11.88 -4.26 -3.46
C ILE A 142 -12.49 -4.85 -4.74
N PRO A 143 -11.69 -5.52 -5.61
CA PRO A 143 -12.20 -6.12 -6.84
C PRO A 143 -13.25 -7.20 -6.59
N ASN A 144 -14.19 -7.35 -7.52
CA ASN A 144 -15.21 -8.41 -7.50
C ASN A 144 -14.66 -9.82 -7.76
N THR A 145 -13.35 -9.98 -7.90
CA THR A 145 -12.65 -11.27 -7.94
C THR A 145 -12.25 -11.74 -6.54
N VAL A 146 -12.18 -10.85 -5.55
CA VAL A 146 -11.74 -11.19 -4.19
C VAL A 146 -12.80 -12.04 -3.50
N THR A 147 -12.39 -13.19 -2.97
CA THR A 147 -13.26 -14.15 -2.27
C THR A 147 -13.01 -14.17 -0.75
N GLU A 148 -11.84 -13.73 -0.30
CA GLU A 148 -11.44 -13.73 1.10
C GLU A 148 -10.61 -12.48 1.44
N ILE A 149 -10.93 -11.88 2.58
CA ILE A 149 -10.19 -10.77 3.21
C ILE A 149 -9.49 -11.30 4.47
N GLY A 150 -8.17 -11.17 4.49
CA GLY A 150 -7.27 -11.75 5.47
C GLY A 150 -7.34 -11.13 6.86
N LYS A 151 -6.69 -11.78 7.84
CA LYS A 151 -6.61 -11.29 9.22
C LYS A 151 -5.88 -9.95 9.22
N SER A 152 -6.43 -8.95 9.92
CA SER A 152 -5.79 -7.63 10.04
C SER A 152 -5.43 -6.94 8.70
N SER A 153 -6.03 -7.35 7.58
CA SER A 153 -5.55 -6.90 6.26
C SER A 153 -5.74 -5.40 6.01
N PHE A 154 -6.67 -4.73 6.68
CA PHE A 154 -6.88 -3.28 6.66
C PHE A 154 -6.95 -2.73 8.08
N GLU A 155 -6.25 -3.36 9.02
CA GLU A 155 -6.18 -2.86 10.40
C GLU A 155 -5.41 -1.54 10.44
N GLY A 156 -5.96 -0.53 11.10
CA GLY A 156 -5.27 0.75 11.30
C GLY A 156 -5.19 1.66 10.07
N CYS A 157 -5.99 1.45 9.02
CA CYS A 157 -6.14 2.42 7.92
C CYS A 157 -6.97 3.65 8.38
N SER A 158 -6.41 4.41 9.32
CA SER A 158 -7.14 5.34 10.19
C SER A 158 -7.97 6.41 9.47
N LEU A 159 -7.61 6.82 8.24
CA LEU A 159 -8.39 7.77 7.42
C LEU A 159 -9.46 7.13 6.52
N LEU A 160 -9.59 5.80 6.50
CA LEU A 160 -10.55 5.08 5.66
C LEU A 160 -11.98 5.36 6.13
N LYS A 161 -12.78 6.02 5.29
CA LYS A 161 -14.13 6.49 5.68
C LYS A 161 -15.25 5.51 5.39
N LYS A 162 -15.14 4.78 4.28
CA LYS A 162 -16.20 3.93 3.74
C LYS A 162 -15.61 2.70 3.04
N VAL A 163 -16.23 1.55 3.24
CA VAL A 163 -15.89 0.30 2.54
C VAL A 163 -17.14 -0.35 1.99
N THR A 164 -17.09 -0.78 0.74
CA THR A 164 -18.10 -1.65 0.13
C THR A 164 -17.45 -2.99 -0.14
N ILE A 165 -17.92 -4.04 0.54
CA ILE A 165 -17.45 -5.40 0.32
C ILE A 165 -18.15 -5.96 -0.94
N PRO A 166 -17.42 -6.50 -1.92
CA PRO A 166 -18.04 -7.04 -3.12
C PRO A 166 -18.75 -8.38 -2.85
N SER A 167 -19.75 -8.71 -3.67
CA SER A 167 -20.58 -9.92 -3.55
C SER A 167 -19.83 -11.24 -3.80
N SER A 168 -18.61 -11.15 -4.31
CA SER A 168 -17.68 -12.27 -4.42
C SER A 168 -17.12 -12.73 -3.08
N VAL A 169 -16.98 -11.82 -2.11
CA VAL A 169 -16.38 -12.12 -0.81
C VAL A 169 -17.28 -13.07 -0.03
N LYS A 170 -16.66 -14.14 0.48
CA LYS A 170 -17.27 -15.17 1.33
C LYS A 170 -16.82 -15.08 2.77
N LYS A 171 -15.59 -14.61 3.03
CA LYS A 171 -14.99 -14.57 4.37
C LYS A 171 -14.29 -13.25 4.64
N ILE A 172 -14.57 -12.66 5.80
CA ILE A 172 -13.82 -11.56 6.40
C ILE A 172 -13.17 -12.13 7.67
N LYS A 173 -11.85 -12.11 7.78
CA LYS A 173 -11.14 -12.70 8.92
C LYS A 173 -11.06 -11.75 10.12
N GLU A 174 -10.47 -12.28 11.20
CA GLU A 174 -10.24 -11.58 12.46
C GLU A 174 -9.54 -10.24 12.23
N ASN A 175 -9.97 -9.20 12.94
CA ASN A 175 -9.39 -7.85 12.91
C ASN A 175 -9.25 -7.19 11.52
N ALA A 176 -9.87 -7.74 10.48
CA ALA A 176 -9.63 -7.33 9.09
C ALA A 176 -9.77 -5.81 8.85
N PHE A 177 -10.65 -5.13 9.58
CA PHE A 177 -10.83 -3.68 9.57
C PHE A 177 -10.79 -3.10 11.00
N ALA A 178 -10.03 -3.69 11.93
CA ALA A 178 -9.89 -3.14 13.27
C ALA A 178 -9.15 -1.78 13.26
N TRP A 179 -9.32 -0.97 14.30
CA TRP A 179 -8.60 0.30 14.52
C TRP A 179 -8.75 1.34 13.39
N ASN A 180 -9.85 1.28 12.64
CA ASN A 180 -10.19 2.30 11.65
C ASN A 180 -11.08 3.39 12.25
N PHE A 181 -10.47 4.38 12.91
CA PHE A 181 -11.20 5.39 13.70
C PHE A 181 -12.15 6.28 12.89
N ASN A 182 -11.87 6.51 11.61
CA ASN A 182 -12.72 7.29 10.72
C ASN A 182 -13.70 6.46 9.89
N LEU A 183 -13.75 5.14 10.06
CA LEU A 183 -14.62 4.27 9.29
C LEU A 183 -16.08 4.43 9.72
N LYS A 184 -16.85 5.16 8.91
CA LYS A 184 -18.25 5.52 9.19
C LYS A 184 -19.26 4.54 8.59
N LYS A 185 -18.91 3.89 7.47
CA LYS A 185 -19.86 3.06 6.72
C LYS A 185 -19.17 1.83 6.13
N VAL A 186 -19.69 0.65 6.47
CA VAL A 186 -19.33 -0.60 5.79
C VAL A 186 -20.58 -1.26 5.24
N ILE A 187 -20.59 -1.54 3.94
CA ILE A 187 -21.65 -2.30 3.27
C ILE A 187 -21.15 -3.72 3.05
N VAL A 188 -21.85 -4.70 3.63
CA VAL A 188 -21.51 -6.12 3.54
C VAL A 188 -22.66 -6.90 2.90
N PRO A 189 -22.42 -7.57 1.75
CA PRO A 189 -23.44 -8.34 1.05
C PRO A 189 -23.75 -9.66 1.74
N SER A 190 -24.91 -10.26 1.40
CA SER A 190 -25.35 -11.57 1.90
C SER A 190 -24.45 -12.75 1.47
N SER A 191 -23.54 -12.53 0.53
CA SER A 191 -22.55 -13.51 0.11
C SER A 191 -21.53 -13.85 1.21
N VAL A 192 -21.26 -12.91 2.13
CA VAL A 192 -20.34 -13.11 3.24
C VAL A 192 -20.95 -14.10 4.23
N LYS A 193 -20.25 -15.23 4.42
CA LYS A 193 -20.68 -16.35 5.25
C LYS A 193 -20.11 -16.28 6.66
N SER A 194 -18.91 -15.74 6.82
CA SER A 194 -18.24 -15.62 8.12
C SER A 194 -17.52 -14.29 8.26
N ILE A 195 -17.60 -13.74 9.48
CA ILE A 195 -16.89 -12.52 9.91
C ILE A 195 -16.14 -12.89 11.19
N GLY A 196 -14.81 -12.74 11.17
CA GLY A 196 -13.93 -13.09 12.28
C GLY A 196 -14.11 -12.17 13.48
N LYS A 197 -13.66 -12.64 14.65
CA LYS A 197 -13.66 -11.85 15.89
C LYS A 197 -12.95 -10.51 15.65
N GLY A 198 -13.51 -9.44 16.20
CA GLY A 198 -12.88 -8.12 16.18
C GLY A 198 -12.68 -7.51 14.79
N ALA A 199 -13.31 -8.03 13.74
CA ALA A 199 -13.17 -7.52 12.37
C ALA A 199 -13.42 -6.01 12.22
N PHE A 200 -14.15 -5.39 13.16
CA PHE A 200 -14.40 -3.94 13.22
C PHE A 200 -14.14 -3.37 14.62
N ASP A 201 -13.26 -3.99 15.42
CA ASP A 201 -12.92 -3.47 16.75
C ASP A 201 -12.26 -2.08 16.65
N ALA A 202 -12.45 -1.27 17.69
CA ALA A 202 -11.97 0.12 17.74
C ALA A 202 -12.43 1.03 16.56
N CYS A 203 -13.47 0.64 15.81
CA CYS A 203 -14.13 1.49 14.81
C CYS A 203 -15.22 2.33 15.48
N ILE A 204 -14.83 3.39 16.19
CA ILE A 204 -15.70 4.12 17.13
C ILE A 204 -16.92 4.82 16.50
N ASN A 205 -16.90 5.11 15.20
CA ASN A 205 -17.95 5.86 14.49
C ASN A 205 -18.68 5.03 13.43
N ILE A 206 -18.56 3.70 13.48
CA ILE A 206 -19.02 2.81 12.41
C ILE A 206 -20.52 2.54 12.43
N LYS A 207 -21.12 2.50 11.23
CA LYS A 207 -22.41 1.88 10.99
C LYS A 207 -22.30 0.81 9.91
N LEU A 208 -22.79 -0.38 10.22
CA LEU A 208 -22.79 -1.55 9.35
C LEU A 208 -24.09 -1.62 8.55
N TYR A 209 -23.98 -2.03 7.28
CA TYR A 209 -25.12 -2.18 6.38
C TYR A 209 -25.10 -3.57 5.75
N GLY A 210 -26.25 -4.24 5.73
CA GLY A 210 -26.37 -5.58 5.13
C GLY A 210 -27.81 -6.02 4.93
N ASN A 211 -28.01 -7.27 4.49
CA ASN A 211 -29.35 -7.86 4.40
C ASN A 211 -29.81 -8.41 5.76
N LYS A 212 -31.14 -8.58 5.93
CA LYS A 212 -31.69 -9.33 7.06
C LYS A 212 -31.18 -10.78 7.06
N LYS A 213 -31.05 -11.38 8.25
CA LYS A 213 -30.53 -12.72 8.55
C LYS A 213 -29.08 -12.97 8.07
N SER A 214 -28.36 -11.93 7.65
CA SER A 214 -26.99 -12.03 7.13
C SER A 214 -25.95 -12.21 8.24
N ALA A 215 -24.74 -12.64 7.86
CA ALA A 215 -23.61 -12.72 8.79
C ALA A 215 -23.30 -11.36 9.44
N ILE A 216 -23.40 -10.26 8.68
CA ILE A 216 -23.12 -8.92 9.20
C ILE A 216 -24.18 -8.45 10.20
N GLU A 217 -25.46 -8.80 10.02
CA GLU A 217 -26.49 -8.48 11.02
C GLU A 217 -26.21 -9.23 12.33
N LYS A 218 -25.89 -10.53 12.26
CA LYS A 218 -25.54 -11.34 13.44
C LYS A 218 -24.31 -10.76 14.15
N TYR A 219 -23.28 -10.40 13.39
CA TYR A 219 -22.06 -9.79 13.90
C TYR A 219 -22.37 -8.47 14.62
N ALA A 220 -23.11 -7.57 13.96
CA ALA A 220 -23.46 -6.27 14.52
C ALA A 220 -24.23 -6.39 15.84
N LYS A 221 -25.19 -7.33 15.92
CA LYS A 221 -25.93 -7.62 17.17
C LYS A 221 -25.00 -8.12 18.28
N LYS A 222 -24.11 -9.07 17.98
CA LYS A 222 -23.18 -9.64 18.95
C LYS A 222 -22.27 -8.58 19.59
N TYR A 223 -21.78 -7.64 18.79
CA TYR A 223 -20.84 -6.61 19.22
C TYR A 223 -21.49 -5.25 19.50
N LYS A 224 -22.83 -5.17 19.53
CA LYS A 224 -23.61 -3.94 19.76
C LYS A 224 -23.24 -2.78 18.82
N ILE A 225 -22.93 -3.10 17.57
CA ILE A 225 -22.55 -2.12 16.53
C ILE A 225 -23.81 -1.62 15.81
N PRO A 226 -23.96 -0.32 15.53
CA PRO A 226 -25.08 0.21 14.76
C PRO A 226 -25.24 -0.49 13.40
N PHE A 227 -26.46 -0.95 13.11
CA PHE A 227 -26.77 -1.70 11.89
C PHE A 227 -27.98 -1.12 11.15
N ALA A 228 -27.96 -1.17 9.82
CA ALA A 228 -29.13 -0.88 8.99
C ALA A 228 -29.27 -1.87 7.83
N VAL A 229 -30.52 -2.19 7.49
CA VAL A 229 -30.82 -3.03 6.34
C VAL A 229 -30.63 -2.23 5.05
N ILE A 230 -29.95 -2.82 4.06
CA ILE A 230 -29.86 -2.23 2.71
C ILE A 230 -31.24 -2.29 2.08
N LYS A 231 -31.83 -1.13 1.74
CA LYS A 231 -33.08 -1.07 0.97
C LYS A 231 -32.77 -1.63 -0.43
N LYS A 232 -33.57 -2.59 -0.90
CA LYS A 232 -33.54 -2.96 -2.31
C LYS A 232 -33.97 -1.72 -3.10
N ALA A 233 -33.16 -1.33 -4.08
CA ALA A 233 -33.57 -0.37 -5.10
C ALA A 233 -34.73 -0.96 -5.91
#